data_AF-A0A8I0FC43-F1
#
_entry.id   AF-A0A8I0FC43-F1
#
_cell.length_a   1.000
_cell.length_b   1.000
_cell.length_c   1.000
_cell.angle_alpha   90.00
_cell.angle_beta   90.00
_cell.angle_gamma   90.00
#
_symmetry.space_group_name_H-M   'P 1'
#
loop_
_entity.id
_entity.type
_entity.pdbx_description
1 polymer ?
#
loop_
_entity_poly.entity_id
_entity_poly.type
_entity_poly.pdbx_seq_one_letter_code
_entity_poly.pdbx_strand_id
1 'polypeptide(L)'
;ERAVQRLEHRWEEQEETLVRINRAAAFASFIATLASVLPIAGMATYLVIAGVNHAALVLALLVLIGRAAAPLGELATAGLHINDLFAALRNFNQITHPPELPEPLHPQIPTGHHISVQGVSYAPALENISLDIALGSRVWVTGPSGSGKSTL
;
A
#
# COMPACT_ATOMS: atom_id res chain seq x y z
N GLU A 1 -11.48 26.91 11.56
CA GLU A 1 -12.45 26.29 10.62
C GLU A 1 -11.78 25.45 9.53
N ARG A 2 -10.94 26.01 8.63
CA ARG A 2 -10.30 25.23 7.54
C ARG A 2 -9.47 24.01 7.99
N ALA A 3 -8.84 24.07 9.17
CA ALA A 3 -8.08 22.93 9.70
C ALA A 3 -8.97 21.77 10.17
N VAL A 4 -10.15 22.09 10.72
CA VAL A 4 -11.14 21.10 11.16
C VAL A 4 -11.78 20.43 9.95
N GLN A 5 -12.15 21.20 8.92
CA GLN A 5 -12.68 20.66 7.66
C GLN A 5 -11.71 19.69 6.97
N ARG A 6 -10.39 19.93 7.03
CA ARG A 6 -9.39 19.00 6.49
C ARG A 6 -9.26 17.70 7.28
N LEU A 7 -9.46 17.76 8.60
CA LEU A 7 -9.47 16.57 9.45
C LEU A 7 -10.73 15.74 9.19
N GLU A 8 -11.89 16.39 9.10
CA GLU A 8 -13.17 15.75 8.75
C GLU A 8 -13.07 15.01 7.41
N HIS A 9 -12.58 15.69 6.37
CA HIS A 9 -12.46 15.10 5.03
C HIS A 9 -11.52 13.88 5.01
N ARG A 10 -10.42 13.91 5.77
CA ARG A 10 -9.52 12.75 5.89
C ARG A 10 -10.17 11.61 6.66
N TRP A 11 -10.97 11.92 7.67
CA TRP A 11 -11.70 10.92 8.43
C TRP A 11 -12.72 10.22 7.53
N GLU A 12 -13.54 10.99 6.79
CA GLU A 12 -14.53 10.45 5.86
C GLU A 12 -13.89 9.55 4.78
N GLU A 13 -12.76 9.96 4.19
CA GLU A 13 -12.01 9.13 3.24
C GLU A 13 -11.50 7.81 3.86
N GLN A 14 -11.02 7.86 5.10
CA GLN A 14 -10.58 6.68 5.84
C GLN A 14 -11.76 5.76 6.15
N GLU A 15 -12.90 6.32 6.57
CA GLU A 15 -14.10 5.57 6.90
C GLU A 15 -14.67 4.87 5.67
N GLU A 16 -14.71 5.53 4.50
CA GLU A 16 -15.14 4.90 3.25
C GLU A 16 -14.25 3.70 2.87
N THR A 17 -12.93 3.86 3.06
CA THR A 17 -11.94 2.81 2.79
C THR A 17 -12.12 1.63 3.76
N LEU A 18 -12.29 1.90 5.05
CA LEU A 18 -12.53 0.89 6.08
C LEU A 18 -13.84 0.14 5.84
N VAL A 19 -14.90 0.83 5.44
CA VAL A 19 -16.19 0.20 5.11
C VAL A 19 -16.05 -0.75 3.91
N ARG A 20 -15.30 -0.37 2.86
CA ARG A 20 -15.04 -1.27 1.72
C ARG A 20 -14.25 -2.50 2.12
N ILE A 21 -13.19 -2.34 2.91
CA ILE A 21 -12.37 -3.45 3.43
C ILE A 21 -13.23 -4.36 4.31
N ASN A 22 -13.99 -3.80 5.24
CA ASN A 22 -14.85 -4.55 6.15
C ASN A 22 -15.94 -5.31 5.38
N ARG A 23 -16.54 -4.71 4.34
CA ARG A 23 -17.53 -5.39 3.51
C ARG A 23 -16.92 -6.55 2.72
N ALA A 24 -15.72 -6.37 2.18
CA ALA A 24 -14.98 -7.45 1.52
C ALA A 24 -14.62 -8.57 2.50
N ALA A 25 -14.20 -8.22 3.72
CA ALA A 25 -13.88 -9.16 4.79
C ALA A 25 -15.11 -9.98 5.23
N ALA A 26 -16.24 -9.31 5.43
CA ALA A 26 -17.51 -9.94 5.75
C ALA A 26 -17.95 -10.91 4.65
N PHE A 27 -17.84 -10.50 3.38
CA PHE A 27 -18.17 -11.37 2.25
C PHE A 27 -17.23 -12.58 2.15
N ALA A 28 -15.92 -12.38 2.27
CA ALA A 28 -14.94 -13.46 2.25
C ALA A 28 -15.18 -14.48 3.39
N SER A 29 -15.48 -13.98 4.60
CA SER A 29 -15.78 -14.81 5.76
C SER A 29 -17.08 -15.59 5.59
N PHE A 30 -18.10 -14.96 4.99
CA PHE A 30 -19.37 -15.62 4.66
C PHE A 30 -19.17 -16.76 3.66
N ILE A 31 -18.44 -16.51 2.57
CA ILE A 31 -18.10 -17.53 1.56
C ILE A 31 -17.28 -18.67 2.18
N ALA A 32 -16.28 -18.35 3.01
CA ALA A 32 -15.47 -19.36 3.70
C ALA A 32 -16.32 -20.24 4.63
N THR A 33 -17.27 -19.64 5.35
CA THR A 33 -18.19 -20.38 6.22
C THR A 33 -19.05 -21.34 5.41
N LEU A 34 -19.65 -20.89 4.30
CA LEU A 34 -20.41 -21.76 3.40
C LEU A 34 -19.53 -22.88 2.82
N ALA A 35 -18.32 -22.54 2.36
CA ALA A 35 -17.36 -23.51 1.83
C ALA A 35 -16.93 -24.55 2.88
N SER A 36 -16.97 -24.21 4.18
CA SER A 36 -16.69 -25.17 5.25
C SER A 36 -17.87 -26.09 5.62
N VAL A 37 -19.10 -25.57 5.56
CA VAL A 37 -20.28 -26.30 6.05
C VAL A 37 -20.96 -27.11 4.95
N LEU A 38 -21.06 -26.57 3.73
CA LEU A 38 -21.77 -27.21 2.62
C LEU A 38 -21.21 -28.59 2.24
N PRO A 39 -19.88 -28.81 2.15
CA PRO A 39 -19.35 -30.14 1.84
C PRO A 39 -19.68 -31.17 2.93
N ILE A 40 -19.65 -30.77 4.21
CA ILE A 40 -19.99 -31.64 5.34
C ILE A 40 -21.48 -32.00 5.28
N ALA A 41 -22.36 -31.01 5.13
CA ALA A 41 -23.80 -31.21 5.07
C ALA A 41 -24.21 -32.04 3.82
N GLY A 42 -23.62 -31.74 2.67
CA GLY A 42 -23.84 -32.46 1.42
C GLY A 42 -23.38 -33.91 1.51
N MET A 43 -22.19 -34.14 2.05
CA MET A 43 -21.66 -35.51 2.23
C MET A 43 -22.48 -36.30 3.25
N ALA A 44 -22.87 -35.70 4.37
CA ALA A 44 -23.73 -36.36 5.35
C ALA A 44 -25.07 -36.77 4.72
N THR A 45 -25.70 -35.87 3.97
CA THR A 45 -26.97 -36.14 3.28
C THR A 45 -26.81 -37.25 2.24
N TYR A 46 -25.74 -37.20 1.45
CA TYR A 46 -25.43 -38.22 0.44
C TYR A 46 -25.25 -39.61 1.06
N LEU A 47 -24.49 -39.72 2.16
CA LEU A 47 -24.24 -40.98 2.85
C LEU A 47 -25.52 -41.61 3.42
N VAL A 48 -26.45 -40.78 3.91
CA VAL A 48 -27.77 -41.23 4.39
C VAL A 48 -28.62 -41.76 3.23
N ILE A 49 -28.70 -41.02 2.11
CA ILE A 49 -29.49 -41.44 0.93
C ILE A 49 -28.92 -42.71 0.28
N ALA A 50 -27.59 -42.84 0.24
CA ALA A 50 -26.92 -44.02 -0.30
C ALA A 50 -27.03 -45.27 0.59
N GLY A 51 -27.62 -45.16 1.80
CA GLY A 51 -27.83 -46.29 2.70
C GLY A 51 -26.53 -46.87 3.29
N VAL A 52 -25.51 -46.04 3.49
CA VAL A 52 -24.22 -46.50 4.03
C VAL A 52 -24.35 -46.85 5.51
N ASN A 53 -24.26 -48.15 5.82
CA ASN A 53 -24.44 -48.66 7.20
C ASN A 53 -23.15 -48.66 8.06
N HIS A 54 -22.02 -48.21 7.52
CA HIS A 54 -20.73 -48.23 8.21
C HIS A 54 -20.50 -46.93 9.00
N ALA A 55 -21.00 -46.87 10.24
CA ALA A 55 -20.94 -45.66 11.08
C ALA A 55 -19.51 -45.08 11.25
N ALA A 56 -18.50 -45.95 11.40
CA ALA A 56 -17.10 -45.52 11.52
C ALA A 56 -16.58 -44.81 10.25
N LEU A 57 -16.99 -45.29 9.07
CA LEU A 57 -16.59 -44.70 7.78
C LEU A 57 -17.26 -43.35 7.58
N VAL A 58 -18.55 -43.24 7.92
CA VAL A 58 -19.30 -41.97 7.90
C VAL A 58 -18.62 -40.93 8.79
N LEU A 59 -18.32 -41.29 10.04
CA LEU A 59 -17.64 -40.40 10.97
C LEU A 59 -16.26 -39.99 10.44
N ALA A 60 -15.47 -40.94 9.93
CA ALA A 60 -14.14 -40.67 9.38
C ALA A 60 -14.20 -39.67 8.22
N LEU A 61 -15.15 -39.81 7.29
CA LEU A 61 -15.32 -38.90 6.16
C LEU A 61 -15.75 -37.50 6.61
N LEU A 62 -16.72 -37.39 7.53
CA LEU A 62 -17.16 -36.09 8.03
C LEU A 62 -16.05 -35.36 8.78
N VAL A 63 -15.28 -36.08 9.61
CA VAL A 63 -14.11 -35.52 10.28
C VAL A 63 -13.05 -35.09 9.28
N LEU A 64 -12.76 -35.90 8.25
CA LEU A 64 -11.77 -35.58 7.23
C LEU A 64 -12.15 -34.31 6.45
N ILE A 65 -13.41 -34.20 6.03
CA ILE A 65 -13.93 -33.01 5.33
C ILE A 65 -13.88 -31.79 6.25
N GLY A 66 -14.33 -31.92 7.50
CA GLY A 66 -14.26 -30.84 8.48
C GLY A 66 -12.83 -30.35 8.73
N ARG A 67 -11.86 -31.26 8.82
CA ARG A 67 -10.43 -30.91 8.95
C ARG A 67 -9.87 -30.25 7.70
N ALA A 68 -10.26 -30.71 6.51
CA ALA A 68 -9.86 -30.11 5.24
C ALA A 68 -10.44 -28.69 5.06
N ALA A 69 -11.64 -28.45 5.60
CA ALA A 69 -12.33 -27.17 5.55
C ALA A 69 -11.89 -26.17 6.63
N ALA A 70 -11.31 -26.63 7.74
CA ALA A 70 -10.87 -25.80 8.85
C ALA A 70 -10.01 -24.57 8.46
N PRO A 71 -8.99 -24.67 7.58
CA PRO A 71 -8.15 -23.52 7.24
C PRO A 71 -8.83 -22.49 6.32
N LEU A 72 -10.03 -22.75 5.81
CA LEU A 72 -10.69 -21.83 4.86
C LEU A 72 -10.97 -20.45 5.46
N GLY A 73 -11.36 -20.38 6.74
CA GLY A 73 -11.61 -19.11 7.42
C GLY A 73 -10.32 -18.29 7.65
N GLU A 74 -9.25 -18.97 8.05
CA GLU A 74 -7.93 -18.35 8.23
C GLU A 74 -7.36 -17.87 6.89
N LEU A 75 -7.52 -18.65 5.82
CA LEU A 75 -7.09 -18.25 4.48
C LEU A 75 -7.88 -17.05 3.94
N ALA A 76 -9.19 -17.00 4.20
CA ALA A 76 -10.02 -15.87 3.78
C ALA A 76 -9.61 -14.56 4.45
N THR A 77 -9.26 -14.61 5.74
CA THR A 77 -8.79 -13.43 6.49
C THR A 77 -7.35 -13.06 6.15
N ALA A 78 -6.44 -14.04 6.04
CA ALA A 78 -5.06 -13.81 5.62
C ALA A 78 -4.96 -13.18 4.23
N GLY A 79 -5.85 -13.56 3.30
CA GLY A 79 -5.91 -12.97 1.96
C GLY A 79 -6.15 -11.46 1.95
N LEU A 80 -6.85 -10.91 2.94
CA LEU A 80 -7.13 -9.48 3.05
C LEU A 80 -5.88 -8.67 3.40
N HIS A 81 -4.93 -9.26 4.12
CA HIS A 81 -3.71 -8.59 4.59
C HIS A 81 -2.54 -8.64 3.60
N ILE A 82 -2.71 -9.33 2.46
CA ILE A 82 -1.66 -9.45 1.44
C ILE A 82 -1.24 -8.08 0.89
N ASN A 83 -2.20 -7.16 0.69
CA ASN A 83 -1.88 -5.84 0.16
C ASN A 83 -1.07 -5.00 1.17
N ASP A 84 -1.35 -5.13 2.47
CA ASP A 84 -0.60 -4.46 3.53
C ASP A 84 0.85 -4.97 3.57
N LEU A 85 1.03 -6.28 3.40
CA LEU A 85 2.35 -6.90 3.34
C LEU A 85 3.16 -6.38 2.14
N PHE A 86 2.56 -6.31 0.96
CA PHE A 86 3.21 -5.72 -0.23
C PHE A 86 3.48 -4.22 -0.07
N ALA A 87 2.61 -3.47 0.61
CA ALA A 87 2.86 -2.06 0.92
C ALA A 87 4.04 -1.90 1.88
N ALA A 88 4.11 -2.71 2.93
CA ALA A 88 5.22 -2.72 3.89
C ALA A 88 6.56 -3.07 3.22
N LEU A 89 6.57 -4.09 2.35
CA LEU A 89 7.76 -4.47 1.58
C LEU A 89 8.22 -3.35 0.62
N ARG A 90 7.28 -2.68 -0.06
CA ARG A 90 7.60 -1.53 -0.92
C ARG A 90 8.23 -0.38 -0.13
N ASN A 91 7.67 -0.05 1.02
CA ASN A 91 8.21 0.99 1.90
C ASN A 91 9.61 0.62 2.43
N PHE A 92 9.78 -0.62 2.88
CA PHE A 92 11.07 -1.14 3.30
C PHE A 92 12.12 -1.01 2.18
N ASN A 93 11.74 -1.35 0.95
CA ASN A 93 12.63 -1.24 -0.20
C ASN A 93 13.03 0.22 -0.50
N GLN A 94 12.10 1.18 -0.37
CA GLN A 94 12.40 2.60 -0.58
C GLN A 94 13.39 3.15 0.45
N ILE A 95 13.35 2.66 1.69
CA ILE A 95 14.24 3.12 2.76
C ILE A 95 15.62 2.48 2.62
N THR A 96 15.67 1.19 2.26
CA THR A 96 16.94 0.44 2.15
C THR A 96 17.65 0.66 0.82
N HIS A 97 16.90 0.96 -0.24
CA HIS A 97 17.39 1.24 -1.58
C HIS A 97 16.75 2.54 -2.07
N PRO A 98 17.17 3.70 -1.51
CA PRO A 98 16.67 4.97 -1.98
C PRO A 98 17.00 5.14 -3.47
N PRO A 99 16.12 5.78 -4.26
CA PRO A 99 16.41 6.04 -5.65
C PRO A 99 17.66 6.91 -5.76
N GLU A 100 18.69 6.39 -6.40
CA GLU A 100 19.91 7.14 -6.68
C GLU A 100 19.62 8.19 -7.75
N LEU A 101 20.26 9.35 -7.63
CA LEU A 101 20.27 10.31 -8.73
C LEU A 101 20.99 9.66 -9.91
N PRO A 102 20.43 9.71 -11.13
CA PRO A 102 21.07 9.12 -12.29
C PRO A 102 22.44 9.78 -12.50
N GLU A 103 23.51 9.00 -12.35
CA GLU A 103 24.85 9.48 -12.65
C GLU A 103 25.04 9.61 -14.17
N PRO A 104 25.61 10.73 -14.65
CA PRO A 104 25.91 10.86 -16.06
C PRO A 104 26.98 9.84 -16.48
N LEU A 105 26.77 9.17 -17.61
CA LEU A 105 27.72 8.22 -18.24
C LEU A 105 29.15 8.77 -18.37
N HIS A 106 29.27 10.09 -18.52
CA HIS A 106 30.53 10.81 -18.58
C HIS A 106 30.52 11.93 -17.54
N PRO A 107 31.08 11.70 -16.34
CA PRO A 107 31.23 12.74 -15.33
C PRO A 107 32.05 13.91 -15.89
N GLN A 108 31.55 15.13 -15.72
CA GLN A 108 32.27 16.33 -16.12
C GLN A 108 32.92 16.96 -14.89
N ILE A 109 34.20 17.29 -15.01
CA ILE A 109 34.90 18.10 -14.01
C ILE A 109 34.65 19.57 -14.37
N PRO A 110 34.09 20.38 -13.46
CA PRO A 110 33.88 21.81 -13.72
C PRO A 110 35.21 22.51 -14.01
N THR A 111 35.28 23.27 -15.11
CA THR A 111 36.49 24.03 -15.51
C THR A 111 36.50 25.47 -14.97
N GLY A 112 35.51 25.84 -14.15
CA GLY A 112 35.38 27.15 -13.51
C GLY A 112 34.31 27.18 -12.40
N HIS A 113 34.07 28.37 -11.85
CA HIS A 113 33.11 28.62 -10.75
C HIS A 113 31.98 29.59 -11.13
N HIS A 114 31.69 29.70 -12.44
CA HIS A 114 30.48 30.34 -12.93
C HIS A 114 29.27 29.47 -12.55
N ILE A 115 28.19 30.09 -12.09
CA ILE A 115 26.96 29.39 -11.70
C ILE A 115 25.84 29.89 -12.59
N SER A 116 25.20 28.97 -13.32
CA SER A 116 24.01 29.24 -14.13
C SER A 116 22.87 28.33 -13.68
N VAL A 117 21.71 28.94 -13.43
CA VAL A 117 20.45 28.25 -13.15
C VAL A 117 19.49 28.62 -14.27
N GLN A 118 18.84 27.63 -14.88
CA GLN A 118 17.96 27.85 -16.03
C GLN A 118 16.61 27.17 -15.80
N GLY A 119 15.56 27.98 -15.65
CA GLY A 119 14.17 27.53 -15.55
C GLY A 119 13.88 26.57 -14.40
N VAL A 120 14.64 26.65 -13.29
CA VAL A 120 14.48 25.70 -12.18
C VAL A 120 13.21 26.00 -11.40
N SER A 121 12.40 24.98 -11.21
CA SER A 121 11.17 25.02 -10.42
C SER A 121 11.19 23.91 -9.37
N TYR A 122 10.86 24.25 -8.12
CA TYR A 122 10.79 23.31 -7.01
C TYR A 122 9.67 23.78 -6.06
N ALA A 123 8.49 23.19 -6.22
CA ALA A 123 7.32 23.61 -5.48
C ALA A 123 7.44 23.30 -3.97
N PRO A 124 6.89 24.14 -3.09
CA PRO A 124 6.25 25.43 -3.37
C PRO A 124 7.25 26.61 -3.38
N ALA A 125 8.56 26.36 -3.33
CA ALA A 125 9.57 27.35 -2.99
C ALA A 125 10.17 28.12 -4.18
N LEU A 126 10.36 27.47 -5.33
CA LEU A 126 10.98 28.02 -6.54
C LEU A 126 10.04 27.84 -7.73
N GLU A 127 9.86 28.89 -8.53
CA GLU A 127 9.04 28.86 -9.74
C GLU A 127 9.81 29.53 -10.89
N ASN A 128 10.20 28.73 -11.88
CA ASN A 128 10.88 29.14 -13.11
C ASN A 128 12.05 30.12 -12.90
N ILE A 129 12.93 29.84 -11.95
CA ILE A 129 14.06 30.71 -11.62
C ILE A 129 15.18 30.51 -12.63
N SER A 130 15.62 31.62 -13.23
CA SER A 130 16.82 31.68 -14.07
C SER A 130 17.75 32.78 -13.58
N LEU A 131 19.02 32.46 -13.37
CA LEU A 131 20.05 33.41 -12.95
C LEU A 131 21.42 32.99 -13.47
N ASP A 132 22.30 33.98 -13.63
CA ASP A 132 23.67 33.80 -14.08
C ASP A 132 24.60 34.58 -13.16
N ILE A 133 25.56 33.88 -12.54
CA ILE A 133 26.52 34.43 -11.56
C ILE A 133 27.92 34.29 -12.14
N ALA A 134 28.51 35.43 -12.49
CA ALA A 134 29.89 35.50 -12.95
C ALA A 134 30.89 35.11 -11.85
N LEU A 135 32.02 34.53 -12.27
CA LEU A 135 33.11 34.16 -11.36
C LEU A 135 33.65 35.39 -10.61
N GLY A 136 33.86 35.25 -9.30
CA GLY A 136 34.38 36.31 -8.43
C GLY A 136 33.35 37.39 -8.04
N SER A 137 32.09 37.25 -8.47
CA SER A 137 31.03 38.17 -8.08
C SER A 137 30.51 37.90 -6.66
N ARG A 138 29.99 38.93 -6.00
CA ARG A 138 29.30 38.83 -4.71
C ARG A 138 27.82 39.15 -4.91
N VAL A 139 26.97 38.15 -4.75
CA VAL A 139 25.52 38.27 -4.95
C VAL A 139 24.82 38.31 -3.59
N TRP A 140 23.85 39.22 -3.46
CA TRP A 140 22.99 39.29 -2.28
C TRP A 140 21.58 38.79 -2.63
N VAL A 141 21.19 37.67 -2.04
CA VAL A 141 19.84 37.13 -2.16
C VAL A 141 18.96 37.68 -1.04
N THR A 142 17.91 38.44 -1.38
CA THR A 142 16.96 39.04 -0.43
C THR A 142 15.53 38.63 -0.73
N GLY A 143 14.64 38.73 0.27
CA GLY A 143 13.22 38.42 0.10
C GLY A 143 12.54 38.00 1.42
N PRO A 144 11.19 37.96 1.45
CA PRO A 144 10.40 37.60 2.63
C PRO A 144 10.75 36.22 3.20
N SER A 145 10.47 35.96 4.49
CA SER A 145 10.66 34.62 5.05
C SER A 145 9.81 33.57 4.28
N GLY A 146 10.38 32.40 4.01
CA GLY A 146 9.72 31.33 3.25
C GLY A 146 9.74 31.46 1.72
N SER A 147 10.35 32.51 1.16
CA SER A 147 10.40 32.73 -0.31
C SER A 147 11.38 31.84 -1.09
N GLY A 148 11.84 30.72 -0.54
CA GLY A 148 12.76 29.80 -1.22
C GLY A 148 14.25 30.17 -1.24
N LYS A 149 14.69 31.23 -0.54
CA LYS A 149 16.11 31.69 -0.55
C LYS A 149 17.16 30.67 -0.09
N SER A 150 16.79 29.75 0.81
CA SER A 150 17.69 28.67 1.27
C SER A 150 17.57 27.41 0.41
N THR A 151 16.56 27.35 -0.45
CA THR A 151 16.32 26.27 -1.41
C THR A 151 17.05 26.54 -2.72
N LEU A 152 17.12 27.81 -3.12
CA LEU A 152 18.03 28.32 -4.14
C LEU A 152 19.48 28.21 -3.66
#